data_AF-A0ABC8INL2-F1
#
_entry.id   AF-A0ABC8INL2-F1
#
_cell.length_a   1.000
_cell.length_b   1.000
_cell.length_c   1.000
_cell.angle_alpha   90.00
_cell.angle_beta   90.00
_cell.angle_gamma   90.00
#
_symmetry.space_group_name_H-M   'P 1'
#
loop_
_entity.id
_entity.type
_entity.pdbx_description
1 polymer ?
#
loop_
_entity_poly.entity_id
_entity_poly.type
_entity_poly.pdbx_seq_one_letter_code
_entity_poly.pdbx_strand_id
1 'polypeptide(L)'
;MEGLKLSNAELMVYIHPSKSGNKLKAICRELSSLLFQYDETFDGVLLAFDVTVKSKAAKILAGLSPYFGVKVDAKLVLFNPKPNSLVEGEIVKISPESIHVIVLGFSAAVVTDLDIREEFKYKMRNGEGSFVSMSHKRHVLKVGTMLRLQVESFDEEVMHIAGSLIPANTGCVKWLEKQSEEVSHMDREDRKRRKIA
;
A
#
# COMPACT_ATOMS: atom_id res chain seq x y z
N MET A 1 4.69 -5.72 -2.15
CA MET A 1 4.81 -4.27 -1.93
C MET A 1 5.27 -4.05 -0.48
N GLU A 2 6.19 -3.12 -0.25
CA GLU A 2 6.87 -2.98 1.05
C GLU A 2 5.98 -2.39 2.15
N GLY A 3 4.92 -1.65 1.79
CA GLY A 3 3.97 -1.08 2.75
C GLY A 3 2.96 -2.08 3.36
N LEU A 4 3.02 -3.37 3.03
CA LEU A 4 2.09 -4.39 3.55
C LEU A 4 2.74 -5.23 4.64
N LYS A 5 2.04 -5.40 5.76
CA LYS A 5 2.50 -6.18 6.92
C LYS A 5 1.43 -7.17 7.38
N LEU A 6 1.84 -8.41 7.62
CA LEU A 6 1.03 -9.39 8.34
C LEU A 6 1.37 -9.31 9.83
N SER A 7 0.34 -9.23 10.67
CA SER A 7 0.50 -9.13 12.12
C SER A 7 -0.42 -10.14 12.82
N ASN A 8 0.07 -10.75 13.91
CA ASN A 8 -0.75 -11.54 14.82
C ASN A 8 -0.95 -10.75 16.11
N ALA A 9 -2.18 -10.62 16.56
CA ALA A 9 -2.52 -9.86 17.76
C ALA A 9 -3.49 -10.63 18.66
N GLU A 10 -3.26 -10.59 19.98
CA GLU A 10 -4.27 -10.99 20.96
C GLU A 10 -5.05 -9.75 21.38
N LEU A 11 -6.35 -9.74 21.10
CA LEU A 11 -7.21 -8.57 21.30
C LEU A 11 -8.30 -8.88 22.33
N MET A 12 -8.74 -7.84 23.04
CA MET A 12 -9.95 -7.87 23.83
C MET A 12 -11.03 -7.04 23.12
N VAL A 13 -12.03 -7.72 22.57
CA VAL A 13 -13.13 -7.05 21.86
C VAL A 13 -14.32 -6.93 22.80
N TYR A 14 -14.78 -5.70 23.01
CA TYR A 14 -15.91 -5.42 23.88
C TYR A 14 -17.21 -5.42 23.09
N ILE A 15 -18.17 -6.22 23.55
CA ILE A 15 -19.44 -6.43 22.86
C ILE A 15 -20.60 -6.02 23.75
N HIS A 16 -21.56 -5.31 23.16
CA HIS A 16 -22.78 -4.94 23.86
C HIS A 16 -23.65 -6.18 24.17
N PRO A 17 -24.27 -6.30 25.36
CA PRO A 17 -25.09 -7.45 25.76
C PRO A 17 -26.16 -7.88 24.75
N SER A 18 -26.80 -6.93 24.07
CA SER A 18 -27.81 -7.20 23.04
C SER A 18 -27.28 -7.97 21.82
N LYS A 19 -25.96 -8.10 21.67
CA LYS A 19 -25.29 -8.85 20.59
C LYS A 19 -24.70 -10.19 21.05
N SER A 20 -24.99 -10.60 22.29
CA SER A 20 -24.48 -11.85 22.89
C SER A 20 -24.93 -13.13 22.18
N GLY A 21 -26.07 -13.13 21.49
CA GLY A 21 -26.61 -14.31 20.81
C GLY A 21 -25.72 -14.84 19.67
N ASN A 22 -24.90 -13.99 19.05
CA ASN A 22 -23.89 -14.42 18.08
C ASN A 22 -22.59 -13.62 18.24
N LYS A 23 -21.71 -14.14 19.10
CA LYS A 23 -20.44 -13.51 19.47
C LYS A 23 -19.53 -13.29 18.27
N LEU A 24 -19.38 -14.29 17.40
CA LEU A 24 -18.52 -14.19 16.22
C LEU A 24 -18.98 -13.06 15.29
N LYS A 25 -20.29 -13.01 14.98
CA LYS A 25 -20.84 -11.92 14.16
C LYS A 25 -20.62 -10.55 14.80
N ALA A 26 -20.76 -10.46 16.12
CA ALA A 26 -20.52 -9.22 16.85
C ALA A 26 -19.04 -8.79 16.80
N ILE A 27 -18.10 -9.72 17.04
CA ILE A 27 -16.66 -9.48 16.94
C ILE A 27 -16.28 -9.03 15.54
N CYS A 28 -16.72 -9.76 14.51
CA CYS A 28 -16.43 -9.40 13.13
C CYS A 28 -16.98 -8.00 12.81
N ARG A 29 -18.14 -7.63 13.33
CA ARG A 29 -18.70 -6.29 13.12
C ARG A 29 -17.83 -5.19 13.74
N GLU A 30 -17.35 -5.37 14.97
CA GLU A 30 -16.47 -4.38 15.63
C GLU A 30 -15.11 -4.26 14.91
N LEU A 31 -14.54 -5.36 14.43
CA LEU A 31 -13.29 -5.30 13.65
C LEU A 31 -13.52 -4.77 12.24
N SER A 32 -14.66 -5.06 11.63
CA SER A 32 -15.03 -4.50 10.33
C SER A 32 -15.19 -2.99 10.36
N SER A 33 -15.58 -2.39 11.49
CA SER A 33 -15.60 -0.93 11.61
C SER A 33 -14.22 -0.28 11.64
N LEU A 34 -13.15 -1.05 11.80
CA LEU A 34 -11.76 -0.58 11.74
C LEU A 34 -11.13 -0.75 10.34
N LEU A 35 -11.84 -1.39 9.40
CA LEU A 35 -11.32 -1.59 8.04
C LEU A 35 -11.15 -0.24 7.33
N PHE A 36 -10.03 -0.10 6.62
CA PHE A 36 -9.63 1.12 5.90
C PHE A 36 -9.54 2.36 6.78
N GLN A 37 -9.24 2.17 8.06
CA GLN A 37 -8.90 3.23 8.99
C GLN A 37 -7.52 2.96 9.59
N TYR A 38 -6.76 4.02 9.80
CA TYR A 38 -5.52 3.92 10.56
C TYR A 38 -5.84 3.68 12.03
N ASP A 39 -5.21 2.65 12.60
CA ASP A 39 -5.34 2.33 14.02
C ASP A 39 -3.97 2.43 14.68
N GLU A 40 -3.83 3.34 15.65
CA GLU A 40 -2.58 3.56 16.39
C GLU A 40 -2.12 2.30 17.15
N THR A 41 -3.07 1.47 17.59
CA THR A 41 -2.76 0.21 18.29
C THR A 41 -2.11 -0.79 17.35
N PHE A 42 -2.53 -0.80 16.09
CA PHE A 42 -1.99 -1.68 15.07
C PHE A 42 -0.76 -1.09 14.36
N ASP A 43 -0.52 0.22 14.48
CA ASP A 43 0.46 0.98 13.69
C ASP A 43 0.25 0.68 12.21
N GLY A 44 -0.95 1.01 11.70
CA GLY A 44 -1.30 0.85 10.29
C GLY A 44 -2.78 0.87 9.99
N VAL A 45 -3.09 0.95 8.69
CA VAL A 45 -4.44 0.85 8.16
C VAL A 45 -4.84 -0.62 8.07
N LEU A 46 -5.93 -1.02 8.73
CA LEU A 46 -6.41 -2.40 8.68
C LEU A 46 -7.09 -2.71 7.33
N LEU A 47 -6.53 -3.62 6.55
CA LEU A 47 -7.08 -4.02 5.25
C LEU A 47 -7.95 -5.27 5.32
N ALA A 48 -7.56 -6.22 6.16
CA ALA A 48 -8.27 -7.47 6.34
C ALA A 48 -7.91 -8.09 7.69
N PHE A 49 -8.81 -8.93 8.20
CA PHE A 49 -8.58 -9.70 9.41
C PHE A 49 -9.14 -11.11 9.29
N ASP A 50 -8.56 -12.02 10.05
CA ASP A 50 -9.09 -13.34 10.36
C ASP A 50 -9.04 -13.53 11.87
N VAL A 51 -10.11 -14.03 12.49
CA VAL A 51 -10.25 -14.10 13.95
C VAL A 51 -10.64 -15.47 14.45
N THR A 52 -9.99 -15.86 15.54
CA THR A 52 -10.31 -17.07 16.29
C THR A 52 -10.59 -16.72 17.76
N VAL A 53 -11.73 -17.19 18.27
CA VAL A 53 -12.12 -16.96 19.66
C VAL A 53 -11.40 -17.95 20.57
N LYS A 54 -10.53 -17.46 21.48
CA LYS A 54 -9.81 -18.31 22.44
C LYS A 54 -10.70 -18.85 23.54
N SER A 55 -11.59 -18.02 24.09
CA SER A 55 -12.31 -18.31 25.32
C SER A 55 -13.81 -18.24 25.13
N LYS A 56 -14.52 -19.25 25.66
CA LYS A 56 -15.99 -19.22 25.78
C LYS A 56 -16.45 -18.27 26.89
N ALA A 57 -15.60 -18.01 27.88
CA ALA A 57 -15.84 -17.09 28.99
C ALA A 57 -15.42 -15.66 28.61
N ALA A 58 -16.30 -14.69 28.90
CA ALA A 58 -16.08 -13.28 28.66
C ALA A 58 -15.91 -12.52 29.98
N LYS A 59 -15.09 -11.47 29.97
CA LYS A 59 -14.91 -10.59 31.13
C LYS A 59 -15.93 -9.46 31.06
N ILE A 60 -16.82 -9.36 32.03
CA ILE A 60 -17.76 -8.23 32.10
C ILE A 60 -17.00 -6.99 32.57
N LEU A 61 -17.14 -5.89 31.83
CA LEU A 61 -16.69 -4.56 32.28
C LEU A 61 -17.61 -4.09 33.41
N ALA A 62 -17.03 -3.84 34.58
CA ALA A 62 -17.75 -3.25 35.70
C ALA A 62 -17.99 -1.74 35.41
N GLY A 63 -19.25 -1.29 35.40
CA GLY A 63 -19.62 0.10 35.11
C GLY A 63 -21.08 0.27 34.67
N LEU A 64 -21.45 1.48 34.23
CA LEU A 64 -22.83 1.87 33.88
C LEU A 64 -23.43 1.13 32.66
N SER A 65 -22.59 0.55 31.79
CA SER A 65 -23.03 -0.25 30.63
C SER A 65 -22.23 -1.55 30.58
N PRO A 66 -22.84 -2.71 30.88
CA PRO A 66 -22.10 -3.96 31.07
C PRO A 66 -21.72 -4.58 29.72
N TYR A 67 -20.74 -4.01 29.03
CA TYR A 67 -20.12 -4.68 27.89
C TYR A 67 -19.37 -5.92 28.38
N PHE A 68 -19.32 -6.96 27.55
CA PHE A 68 -18.52 -8.14 27.84
C PHE A 68 -17.35 -8.22 26.86
N GLY A 69 -16.14 -8.30 27.40
CA GLY A 69 -14.89 -8.45 26.67
C GLY A 69 -14.64 -9.90 26.32
N VAL A 70 -14.44 -10.18 25.03
CA VAL A 70 -14.05 -11.49 24.50
C VAL A 70 -12.61 -11.43 24.03
N LYS A 71 -11.78 -12.36 24.52
CA LYS A 71 -10.41 -12.51 24.04
C LYS A 71 -10.39 -13.26 22.71
N VAL A 72 -9.70 -12.69 21.73
CA VAL A 72 -9.57 -13.25 20.38
C VAL A 72 -8.10 -13.23 19.95
N ASP A 73 -7.70 -14.23 19.17
CA ASP A 73 -6.54 -14.11 18.30
C ASP A 73 -7.00 -13.56 16.97
N ALA A 74 -6.28 -12.56 16.47
CA ALA A 74 -6.51 -11.96 15.18
C ALA A 74 -5.24 -12.03 14.33
N LYS A 75 -5.39 -12.46 13.08
CA LYS A 75 -4.41 -12.26 12.01
C LYS A 75 -4.84 -11.04 11.23
N LEU A 76 -3.99 -10.05 11.12
CA LEU A 76 -4.28 -8.75 10.53
C LEU A 76 -3.40 -8.55 9.30
N VAL A 77 -3.99 -8.02 8.23
CA VAL A 77 -3.28 -7.45 7.09
C VAL A 77 -3.31 -5.94 7.26
N LEU A 78 -2.15 -5.34 7.45
CA LEU A 78 -1.99 -3.91 7.69
C LEU A 78 -1.28 -3.25 6.52
N PHE A 79 -1.69 -2.02 6.21
CA PHE A 79 -0.99 -1.13 5.30
C PHE A 79 -0.36 0.02 6.09
N ASN A 80 0.95 0.13 6.03
CA ASN A 80 1.71 1.19 6.68
C ASN A 80 2.93 1.52 5.81
N PRO A 81 2.76 2.39 4.79
CA PRO A 81 3.83 2.77 3.89
C PRO A 81 4.83 3.65 4.65
N LYS A 82 5.97 3.08 5.04
CA LYS A 82 7.03 3.83 5.74
C LYS A 82 7.82 4.70 4.75
N PRO A 83 8.38 5.83 5.19
CA PRO A 83 9.30 6.63 4.37
C PRO A 83 10.42 5.77 3.78
N ASN A 84 10.83 6.10 2.56
CA ASN A 84 11.78 5.39 1.71
C ASN A 84 11.33 4.03 1.16
N SER A 85 10.18 3.49 1.59
CA SER A 85 9.64 2.25 1.04
C SER A 85 9.03 2.45 -0.35
N LEU A 86 8.94 1.37 -1.12
CA LEU A 86 8.35 1.38 -2.45
C LEU A 86 6.91 0.89 -2.42
N VAL A 87 6.03 1.70 -3.03
CA VAL A 87 4.63 1.36 -3.27
C VAL A 87 4.31 1.43 -4.75
N GLU A 88 3.26 0.71 -5.15
CA GLU A 88 2.79 0.68 -6.53
C GLU A 88 1.31 1.04 -6.58
N GLY A 89 0.93 1.82 -7.57
CA GLY A 89 -0.46 2.20 -7.78
C GLY A 89 -0.74 2.58 -9.23
N GLU A 90 -2.01 2.71 -9.54
CA GLU A 90 -2.45 3.09 -10.89
C GLU A 90 -2.49 4.62 -11.01
N ILE A 91 -1.89 5.17 -12.06
CA ILE A 91 -1.99 6.59 -12.35
C ILE A 91 -3.42 6.91 -12.79
N VAL A 92 -4.08 7.80 -12.06
CA VAL A 92 -5.45 8.22 -12.34
C VAL A 92 -5.55 9.62 -12.95
N LYS A 93 -4.54 10.47 -12.72
CA LYS A 93 -4.49 11.83 -13.29
C LYS A 93 -3.04 12.29 -13.44
N ILE A 94 -2.78 13.05 -14.50
CA ILE A 94 -1.49 13.69 -14.75
C ILE A 94 -1.73 15.15 -15.11
N SER A 95 -0.92 16.05 -14.54
CA SER A 95 -0.75 17.43 -14.96
C SER A 95 0.75 17.73 -15.17
N PRO A 96 1.13 18.89 -15.72
CA PRO A 96 2.52 19.30 -15.79
C PRO A 96 3.21 19.35 -14.41
N GLU A 97 2.46 19.64 -13.35
CA GLU A 97 2.95 19.86 -11.98
C GLU A 97 2.88 18.60 -11.10
N SER A 98 2.14 17.57 -11.52
CA SER A 98 1.90 16.41 -10.64
C SER A 98 1.42 15.15 -11.34
N ILE A 99 1.64 14.01 -10.69
CA ILE A 99 1.07 12.71 -11.02
C ILE A 99 0.26 12.23 -9.82
N HIS A 100 -1.02 11.97 -10.02
CA HIS A 100 -1.90 11.40 -9.00
C HIS A 100 -2.10 9.91 -9.25
N VAL A 101 -2.01 9.13 -8.18
CA VAL A 101 -1.97 7.67 -8.20
C VAL A 101 -2.93 7.14 -7.15
N ILE A 102 -3.58 6.00 -7.42
CA ILE A 102 -4.32 5.25 -6.41
C ILE A 102 -3.55 3.97 -6.08
N VAL A 103 -3.19 3.82 -4.81
CA VAL A 103 -2.50 2.67 -4.22
C VAL A 103 -3.54 1.78 -3.54
N LEU A 104 -3.52 0.48 -3.89
CA LEU A 104 -4.42 -0.56 -3.34
C LEU A 104 -5.93 -0.25 -3.47
N GLY A 105 -6.31 0.72 -4.29
CA GLY A 105 -7.71 1.09 -4.54
C GLY A 105 -8.33 2.05 -3.51
N PHE A 106 -7.62 2.43 -2.45
CA PHE A 106 -8.17 3.29 -1.39
C PHE A 106 -7.26 4.46 -0.98
N SER A 107 -5.93 4.30 -1.07
CA SER A 107 -4.98 5.33 -0.66
C SER A 107 -4.57 6.16 -1.89
N ALA A 108 -4.68 7.47 -1.78
CA ALA A 108 -4.26 8.39 -2.83
C ALA A 108 -2.78 8.73 -2.64
N ALA A 109 -2.02 8.80 -3.73
CA ALA A 109 -0.64 9.26 -3.72
C ALA A 109 -0.43 10.37 -4.75
N VAL A 110 0.44 11.32 -4.43
CA VAL A 110 0.80 12.42 -5.32
C VAL A 110 2.32 12.50 -5.42
N VAL A 111 2.82 12.56 -6.65
CA VAL A 111 4.21 12.91 -6.96
C VAL A 111 4.19 14.29 -7.60
N THR A 112 4.90 15.26 -7.02
CA THR A 112 5.00 16.62 -7.58
C THR A 112 6.11 16.69 -8.62
N ASP A 113 6.10 17.72 -9.47
CA ASP A 113 7.14 17.96 -10.48
C ASP A 113 8.55 18.07 -9.90
N LEU A 114 8.69 18.54 -8.65
CA LEU A 114 9.94 18.58 -7.91
C LEU A 114 10.50 17.18 -7.61
N ASP A 115 9.62 16.20 -7.46
CA ASP A 115 9.96 14.81 -7.14
C ASP A 115 9.94 13.90 -8.38
N ILE A 116 9.86 14.49 -9.58
CA ILE A 116 9.97 13.78 -10.85
C ILE A 116 11.37 13.99 -11.42
N ARG A 117 12.06 12.91 -11.81
CA ARG A 117 13.39 13.03 -12.41
C ARG A 117 13.37 13.86 -13.69
N GLU A 118 14.42 14.67 -13.87
CA GLU A 118 14.50 15.65 -14.95
C GLU A 118 14.40 15.04 -16.36
N GLU A 119 14.78 13.77 -16.55
CA GLU A 119 14.65 13.12 -17.85
C GLU A 119 13.20 12.91 -18.28
N PHE A 120 12.24 12.92 -17.36
CA PHE A 120 10.82 12.87 -17.71
C PHE A 120 10.34 14.26 -18.12
N LYS A 121 9.88 14.37 -19.36
CA LYS A 121 9.27 15.59 -19.87
C LYS A 121 7.78 15.39 -20.11
N TYR A 122 6.99 16.33 -19.61
CA TYR A 122 5.56 16.38 -19.84
C TYR A 122 5.27 16.61 -21.33
N LYS A 123 4.31 15.85 -21.87
CA LYS A 123 3.82 15.95 -23.24
C LYS A 123 2.31 15.81 -23.25
N MET A 124 1.65 16.71 -23.98
CA MET A 124 0.22 16.63 -24.26
C MET A 124 0.02 16.06 -25.66
N ARG A 125 -0.78 15.00 -25.79
CA ARG A 125 -1.16 14.41 -27.09
C ARG A 125 -2.63 14.03 -27.07
N ASN A 126 -3.38 14.46 -28.09
CA ASN A 126 -4.81 14.14 -28.26
C ASN A 126 -5.67 14.45 -27.02
N GLY A 127 -5.32 15.49 -26.25
CA GLY A 127 -6.03 15.82 -25.00
C GLY A 127 -5.56 15.06 -23.76
N GLU A 128 -4.61 14.14 -23.90
CA GLU A 128 -4.07 13.34 -22.79
C GLU A 128 -2.63 13.75 -22.43
N GLY A 129 -2.40 13.98 -21.14
CA GLY A 129 -1.09 14.28 -20.57
C GLY A 129 -0.28 13.00 -20.31
N SER A 130 1.03 13.08 -20.53
CA SER A 130 1.96 12.00 -20.23
C SER A 130 3.36 12.54 -19.89
N PHE A 131 4.09 11.83 -19.05
CA PHE A 131 5.53 12.05 -18.87
C PHE A 131 6.30 11.00 -19.65
N VAL A 132 7.27 11.44 -20.46
CA VAL A 132 8.11 10.54 -21.28
C VAL A 132 9.56 10.76 -20.94
N SER A 133 10.28 9.68 -20.59
CA SER A 133 11.72 9.75 -20.40
C SER A 133 12.43 10.09 -21.71
N MET A 134 13.30 11.09 -21.67
CA MET A 134 14.15 11.50 -22.78
C MET A 134 15.29 10.49 -23.03
N SER A 135 15.80 9.87 -21.97
CA SER A 135 16.82 8.82 -22.03
C SER A 135 16.24 7.50 -22.56
N HIS A 136 14.99 7.19 -22.19
CA HIS A 136 14.31 5.95 -22.58
C HIS A 136 12.91 6.23 -23.12
N LYS A 137 12.77 6.44 -24.43
CA LYS A 137 11.48 6.81 -25.07
C LYS A 137 10.32 5.82 -24.84
N ARG A 138 10.60 4.59 -24.41
CA ARG A 138 9.60 3.57 -24.05
C ARG A 138 9.14 3.64 -22.59
N HIS A 139 9.84 4.40 -21.74
CA HIS A 139 9.46 4.65 -20.36
C HIS A 139 8.49 5.83 -20.33
N VAL A 140 7.21 5.49 -20.37
CA VAL A 140 6.10 6.46 -20.46
C VAL A 140 5.22 6.30 -19.23
N LEU A 141 4.92 7.41 -18.56
CA LEU A 141 3.96 7.52 -17.47
C LEU A 141 2.70 8.18 -18.03
N LYS A 142 1.59 7.45 -18.05
CA LYS A 142 0.28 7.93 -18.53
C LYS A 142 -0.83 7.37 -17.66
N VAL A 143 -2.01 7.97 -17.70
CA VAL A 143 -3.19 7.46 -17.01
C VAL A 143 -3.44 5.99 -17.36
N GLY A 144 -3.81 5.18 -16.36
CA GLY A 144 -4.03 3.74 -16.47
C GLY A 144 -2.76 2.89 -16.42
N THR A 145 -1.58 3.48 -16.19
CA THR A 145 -0.34 2.71 -16.00
C THR A 145 -0.03 2.49 -14.53
N MET A 146 0.52 1.33 -14.21
CA MET A 146 1.07 1.05 -12.88
C MET A 146 2.39 1.80 -12.69
N LEU A 147 2.43 2.66 -11.68
CA LEU A 147 3.58 3.44 -11.26
C LEU A 147 4.14 2.84 -9.97
N ARG A 148 5.44 2.59 -9.94
CA ARG A 148 6.19 2.38 -8.70
C ARG A 148 6.77 3.72 -8.24
N LEU A 149 6.54 4.10 -7.00
CA LEU A 149 7.02 5.33 -6.39
C LEU A 149 7.64 5.04 -5.02
N GLN A 150 8.57 5.89 -4.60
CA GLN A 150 9.08 5.89 -3.23
C GLN A 150 8.18 6.76 -2.35
N VAL A 151 7.92 6.29 -1.13
CA VAL A 151 7.15 7.04 -0.13
C VAL A 151 8.06 8.06 0.54
N GLU A 152 7.69 9.33 0.49
CA GLU A 152 8.31 10.40 1.29
C GLU A 152 7.62 10.53 2.64
N SER A 153 6.28 10.62 2.62
CA SER A 153 5.46 10.68 3.82
C SER A 153 4.09 10.06 3.59
N PHE A 154 3.42 9.72 4.71
CA PHE A 154 2.06 9.20 4.72
C PHE A 154 1.24 9.96 5.75
N ASP A 155 0.14 10.54 5.29
CA ASP A 155 -0.87 11.17 6.13
C ASP A 155 -1.88 10.10 6.54
N GLU A 156 -1.90 9.79 7.83
CA GLU A 156 -2.70 8.71 8.42
C GLU A 156 -4.19 9.05 8.49
N GLU A 157 -4.55 10.34 8.57
CA GLU A 157 -5.94 10.79 8.71
C GLU A 157 -6.69 10.71 7.37
N VAL A 158 -6.06 11.19 6.30
CA VAL A 158 -6.66 11.21 4.95
C VAL A 158 -6.11 10.11 4.03
N MET A 159 -5.26 9.22 4.56
CA MET A 159 -4.64 8.11 3.83
C MET A 159 -3.92 8.55 2.54
N HIS A 160 -3.25 9.71 2.59
CA HIS A 160 -2.53 10.28 1.45
C HIS A 160 -1.03 10.02 1.54
N ILE A 161 -0.42 9.65 0.41
CA ILE A 161 1.01 9.43 0.28
C ILE A 161 1.63 10.58 -0.51
N ALA A 162 2.64 11.23 0.06
CA ALA A 162 3.58 12.02 -0.73
C ALA A 162 4.62 11.08 -1.34
N GLY A 163 4.75 11.12 -2.65
CA GLY A 163 5.55 10.18 -3.41
C GLY A 163 6.69 10.84 -4.18
N SER A 164 7.76 10.08 -4.41
CA SER A 164 8.91 10.50 -5.21
C SER A 164 9.23 9.49 -6.31
N LEU A 165 9.62 10.02 -7.46
CA LEU A 165 10.22 9.29 -8.56
C LEU A 165 11.72 9.55 -8.68
N ILE A 166 12.36 10.25 -7.75
CA ILE A 166 13.81 10.53 -7.82
C ILE A 166 14.67 9.24 -7.86
N PRO A 167 14.41 8.19 -7.05
CA PRO A 167 15.22 6.98 -7.07
C PRO A 167 15.08 6.19 -8.37
N ALA A 168 16.18 5.71 -8.96
CA ALA A 168 16.21 5.07 -10.29
C ALA A 168 15.31 3.82 -10.46
N ASN A 169 14.93 3.16 -9.36
CA ASN A 169 14.05 1.99 -9.34
C ASN A 169 12.55 2.33 -9.32
N THR A 170 12.17 3.58 -9.57
CA THR A 170 10.78 4.07 -9.64
C THR A 170 10.38 4.43 -11.08
N GLY A 171 9.08 4.54 -11.34
CA GLY A 171 8.50 4.81 -12.66
C GLY A 171 7.56 3.68 -13.12
N CYS A 172 7.29 3.61 -14.44
CA CYS A 172 6.41 2.58 -14.99
C CYS A 172 6.89 1.16 -14.66
N VAL A 173 6.08 0.39 -13.94
CA VAL A 173 6.41 -0.96 -13.47
C VAL A 173 6.80 -1.88 -14.63
N LYS A 174 5.98 -1.91 -15.69
CA LYS A 174 6.24 -2.75 -16.89
C LYS A 174 7.59 -2.47 -17.54
N TRP A 175 8.04 -1.22 -17.52
CA TRP A 175 9.34 -0.86 -18.08
C TRP A 175 10.49 -1.30 -17.16
N LEU A 176 10.35 -1.09 -15.85
CA LEU A 176 11.33 -1.47 -14.84
C LEU A 176 11.59 -2.97 -14.81
N GLU A 177 10.52 -3.78 -14.88
CA GLU A 177 10.62 -5.25 -14.91
C GLU A 177 11.40 -5.72 -16.14
N LYS A 178 11.10 -5.14 -17.31
CA LYS A 178 11.80 -5.48 -18.54
C LYS A 178 13.30 -5.16 -18.49
N GLN A 179 13.68 -4.02 -17.92
CA GLN A 179 15.10 -3.67 -17.77
C GLN A 179 15.83 -4.63 -16.82
N SER A 180 15.18 -5.05 -15.73
CA SER A 180 15.73 -6.04 -14.80
C SER A 180 16.02 -7.38 -15.50
N GLU A 181 15.08 -7.85 -16.32
CA GLU A 181 15.25 -9.09 -17.09
C GLU A 181 16.42 -8.99 -18.08
N GLU A 182 16.49 -7.90 -18.86
CA GLU A 182 17.55 -7.67 -19.85
C GLU A 182 18.96 -7.68 -19.21
N VAL A 183 19.13 -7.01 -18.06
CA VAL A 183 20.40 -7.02 -17.30
C VAL A 183 20.76 -8.43 -16.83
N SER A 184 19.78 -9.19 -16.31
CA SER A 184 20.02 -10.55 -15.82
C SER A 184 20.45 -11.52 -16.93
N HIS A 185 19.95 -11.33 -18.16
CA HIS A 185 20.32 -12.12 -19.32
C HIS A 185 21.75 -11.82 -19.79
N MET A 186 22.16 -10.55 -19.80
CA MET A 186 23.53 -10.15 -20.14
C MET A 186 24.55 -10.74 -19.16
N ASP A 187 24.27 -10.70 -17.86
CA ASP A 187 25.15 -11.29 -16.84
C ASP A 187 25.33 -12.81 -17.00
N ARG A 188 24.28 -13.52 -17.43
CA ARG A 188 24.34 -14.96 -17.71
C ARG A 188 25.17 -15.27 -18.95
N GLU A 189 25.06 -14.48 -20.01
CA GLU A 189 25.88 -14.66 -21.21
C GLU A 189 27.36 -14.38 -20.93
N ASP A 190 27.67 -13.32 -20.19
CA ASP A 190 29.05 -12.98 -19.82
C ASP A 190 29.69 -14.05 -18.93
N ARG A 191 28.93 -14.61 -17.98
CA ARG A 191 29.39 -15.77 -17.19
C ARG A 191 29.61 -17.02 -18.04
N LYS A 192 28.82 -17.24 -19.09
CA LYS A 192 28.99 -18.38 -20.01
C LYS A 192 30.22 -18.19 -20.90
N ARG A 193 30.48 -16.97 -21.39
CA ARG A 193 31.67 -16.64 -22.19
C ARG A 193 32.98 -16.79 -21.39
N ARG A 194 32.99 -16.39 -20.11
CA ARG A 194 34.16 -16.57 -19.22
C ARG A 194 34.48 -18.02 -18.83
N LYS A 195 33.56 -18.96 -19.04
CA LYS A 195 33.80 -20.40 -18.77
C LYS A 195 34.32 -21.17 -19.98
N ILE A 196 34.33 -20.57 -21.17
CA ILE A 196 34.75 -21.19 -22.43
C ILE A 196 36.16 -20.70 -22.84
N ALA A 197 36.72 -19.74 -22.10
CA ALA A 197 38.08 -19.23 -22.26
C ALA A 197 39.05 -19.87 -21.25
#